data_AF-A0A659U8P7-F1
#
_entry.id   AF-A0A659U8P7-F1
#
_cell.length_a   1.000
_cell.length_b   1.000
_cell.length_c   1.000
_cell.angle_alpha   90.00
_cell.angle_beta   90.00
_cell.angle_gamma   90.00
#
_symmetry.space_group_name_H-M   'P 1'
#
loop_
_entity.id
_entity.type
_entity.pdbx_description
1 polymer ?
#
loop_
_entity_poly.entity_id
_entity_poly.type
_entity_poly.pdbx_seq_one_letter_code
_entity_poly.pdbx_strand_id
1 'polypeptide(L)'
;GLRLLLSPETLEPRPDTETLVEAVLPFVKAVAAREGVCHILDLGTGTGAIALALLSVVPAATATGVDISAGALAMAARNAGQFGLGGRFTTVQSN
;
A
#
# COMPACT_ATOMS: atom_id res chain seq x y z
N GLY A 1 -13.40 -2.88 3.54
CA GLY A 1 -12.13 -3.50 3.14
C GLY A 1 -11.99 -3.50 1.62
N LEU A 2 -10.78 -3.26 1.12
CA LEU A 2 -10.43 -3.33 -0.30
C LEU A 2 -10.24 -4.81 -0.69
N ARG A 3 -10.90 -5.31 -1.74
CA ARG A 3 -10.84 -6.73 -2.12
C ARG A 3 -9.70 -6.98 -3.11
N LEU A 4 -8.49 -7.19 -2.60
CA LEU A 4 -7.27 -7.42 -3.38
C LEU A 4 -7.39 -8.67 -4.28
N LEU A 5 -6.82 -8.63 -5.49
CA LEU A 5 -6.66 -9.84 -6.31
C LEU A 5 -5.64 -10.76 -5.63
N LEU A 6 -6.06 -12.00 -5.37
CA LEU A 6 -5.25 -13.02 -4.73
C LEU A 6 -4.71 -13.97 -5.80
N SER A 7 -3.40 -14.17 -5.79
CA SER A 7 -2.76 -15.34 -6.39
C SER A 7 -2.58 -16.43 -5.33
N PRO A 8 -2.33 -17.70 -5.68
CA PRO A 8 -2.06 -18.77 -4.71
C PRO A 8 -0.90 -18.47 -3.75
N GLU A 9 -0.09 -17.45 -4.06
CA GLU A 9 1.10 -17.02 -3.32
C GLU A 9 0.82 -15.86 -2.36
N THR A 10 -0.42 -15.38 -2.25
CA THR A 10 -0.73 -14.14 -1.50
C THR A 10 -1.84 -14.34 -0.47
N LEU A 11 -1.51 -14.04 0.79
CA LEU A 11 -2.31 -14.15 2.02
C LEU A 11 -3.71 -13.53 1.90
N GLU A 12 -4.71 -14.22 2.46
CA GLU A 12 -6.02 -13.65 2.84
C GLU A 12 -5.85 -12.37 3.71
N PRO A 13 -6.82 -11.43 3.68
CA PRO A 13 -6.86 -10.31 4.62
C PRO A 13 -6.85 -10.87 6.05
N ARG A 14 -5.73 -10.73 6.76
CA ARG A 14 -5.61 -11.16 8.15
C ARG A 14 -5.96 -10.00 9.09
N PRO A 15 -6.62 -10.27 10.23
CA PRO A 15 -6.94 -9.27 11.26
C PRO A 15 -5.75 -8.35 11.64
N ASP A 16 -4.54 -8.90 11.58
CA ASP A 16 -3.30 -8.22 11.94
C ASP A 16 -2.94 -7.07 10.98
N THR A 17 -3.24 -7.21 9.68
CA THR A 17 -2.98 -6.16 8.68
C THR A 17 -3.97 -5.01 8.82
N GLU A 18 -5.22 -5.30 9.15
CA GLU A 18 -6.24 -4.28 9.43
C GLU A 18 -5.88 -3.48 10.70
N THR A 19 -5.45 -4.17 11.75
CA THR A 19 -5.00 -3.54 13.00
C THR A 19 -3.84 -2.57 12.77
N LEU A 20 -2.85 -2.95 11.94
CA LEU A 20 -1.73 -2.06 11.61
C LEU A 20 -2.17 -0.81 10.85
N VAL A 21 -3.06 -0.97 9.85
CA VAL A 21 -3.58 0.16 9.07
C VAL A 21 -4.35 1.13 9.99
N GLU A 22 -5.20 0.61 10.87
CA GLU A 22 -5.94 1.43 11.85
C GLU A 22 -5.02 2.19 12.79
N ALA A 23 -3.95 1.56 13.28
CA ALA A 23 -2.98 2.18 14.17
C ALA A 23 -2.18 3.30 13.49
N VAL A 24 -1.83 3.15 12.21
CA VAL A 24 -0.96 4.09 11.49
C VAL A 24 -1.75 5.23 10.83
N LEU A 25 -3.02 5.01 10.50
CA LEU A 25 -3.86 5.98 9.79
C LEU A 25 -3.91 7.40 10.41
N PRO A 26 -4.02 7.58 11.75
CA PRO A 26 -4.02 8.91 12.35
C PRO A 26 -2.74 9.70 12.06
N PHE A 27 -1.59 9.03 12.03
CA PHE A 27 -0.30 9.66 11.74
C PHE A 27 -0.20 10.11 10.29
N VAL A 28 -0.63 9.26 9.34
CA VAL A 28 -0.66 9.61 7.92
C VAL A 28 -1.55 10.82 7.67
N LYS A 29 -2.74 10.86 8.31
CA LYS A 29 -3.65 12.01 8.23
C LYS A 29 -3.02 13.28 8.81
N ALA A 30 -2.36 13.17 9.96
CA ALA A 30 -1.72 14.31 10.60
C ALA A 30 -0.59 14.90 9.74
N VAL A 31 0.27 14.05 9.16
CA VAL A 31 1.33 14.49 8.24
C VAL A 31 0.73 15.13 7.00
N ALA A 32 -0.25 14.47 6.36
CA ALA A 32 -0.90 15.02 5.17
C ALA A 32 -1.59 16.37 5.43
N ALA A 33 -2.21 16.54 6.61
CA ALA A 33 -2.83 17.82 6.99
C ALA A 33 -1.81 18.93 7.24
N ARG A 34 -0.64 18.58 7.80
CA ARG A 34 0.42 19.55 8.12
C ARG A 34 1.22 19.96 6.89
N GLU A 35 1.58 19.00 6.04
CA GLU A 35 2.52 19.19 4.93
C GLU A 35 1.82 19.26 3.55
N GLY A 36 0.50 19.04 3.50
CA GLY A 36 -0.27 18.94 2.25
C GLY A 36 -0.10 17.62 1.49
N VAL A 37 0.90 16.81 1.86
CA VAL A 37 1.16 15.47 1.29
C VAL A 37 1.79 14.55 2.34
N CYS A 38 1.57 13.24 2.24
CA CYS A 38 2.30 12.24 3.02
C CYS A 38 2.97 11.24 2.07
N HIS A 39 4.29 11.07 2.19
CA HIS A 39 5.05 10.07 1.44
C HIS A 39 5.28 8.84 2.32
N ILE A 40 4.79 7.69 1.87
CA ILE A 40 4.84 6.41 2.59
C ILE A 40 5.87 5.50 1.91
N LEU A 41 6.69 4.82 2.71
CA LEU A 41 7.55 3.73 2.27
C LEU A 41 7.05 2.43 2.90
N ASP A 42 6.76 1.43 2.06
CA ASP A 42 6.28 0.11 2.48
C ASP A 42 7.34 -0.95 2.14
N LEU A 43 8.03 -1.47 3.16
CA LEU A 43 9.13 -2.41 3.03
C LEU A 43 8.62 -3.85 3.09
N GLY A 44 8.94 -4.65 2.07
CA GLY A 44 8.31 -5.97 1.88
C GLY A 44 6.85 -5.83 1.45
N THR A 45 6.60 -4.95 0.47
CA THR A 45 5.24 -4.53 0.11
C THR A 45 4.34 -5.69 -0.33
N GLY A 46 4.90 -6.81 -0.80
CA GLY A 46 4.11 -7.98 -1.20
C GLY A 46 3.07 -7.61 -2.26
N THR A 47 1.78 -7.74 -1.92
CA THR A 47 0.66 -7.35 -2.79
C THR A 47 0.29 -5.86 -2.76
N GLY A 48 1.01 -5.05 -1.98
CA GLY A 48 0.72 -3.65 -1.71
C GLY A 48 -0.39 -3.43 -0.68
N ALA A 49 -0.79 -4.45 0.09
CA ALA A 49 -1.99 -4.40 0.92
C ALA A 49 -2.03 -3.18 1.88
N ILE A 50 -0.94 -2.94 2.61
CA ILE A 50 -0.86 -1.86 3.60
C ILE A 50 -0.83 -0.49 2.91
N ALA A 51 0.10 -0.28 1.98
CA ALA A 51 0.23 0.97 1.25
C ALA A 51 -1.07 1.35 0.52
N LEU A 52 -1.67 0.40 -0.21
CA LEU A 52 -2.90 0.66 -0.96
C LEU A 52 -4.11 0.94 -0.06
N ALA A 53 -4.20 0.27 1.09
CA ALA A 53 -5.24 0.59 2.08
C ALA A 53 -5.09 2.03 2.60
N LEU A 54 -3.88 2.46 2.96
CA LEU A 54 -3.62 3.84 3.41
C LEU A 54 -3.93 4.87 2.29
N LEU A 55 -3.52 4.58 1.05
CA LEU A 55 -3.81 5.44 -0.11
C LEU A 55 -5.31 5.56 -0.43
N SER A 56 -6.09 4.50 -0.18
CA SER A 56 -7.54 4.53 -0.38
C SER A 56 -8.29 5.43 0.60
N VAL A 57 -7.71 5.67 1.78
CA VAL A 57 -8.34 6.47 2.84
C VAL A 57 -7.78 7.89 2.90
N VAL A 58 -6.52 8.10 2.49
CA VAL A 58 -5.85 9.39 2.51
C VAL A 58 -5.52 9.84 1.08
N PRO A 59 -6.35 10.70 0.45
CA PRO A 59 -6.13 11.16 -0.93
C PRO A 59 -4.80 11.90 -1.14
N ALA A 60 -4.35 12.62 -0.12
CA ALA A 60 -3.09 13.36 -0.14
C ALA A 60 -1.86 12.50 0.17
N ALA A 61 -2.01 11.18 0.30
CA ALA A 61 -0.88 10.28 0.46
C ALA A 61 -0.38 9.76 -0.91
N THR A 62 0.92 9.47 -0.96
CA THR A 62 1.61 8.73 -2.02
C THR A 62 2.44 7.63 -1.36
N ALA A 63 2.68 6.52 -2.05
CA ALA A 63 3.44 5.42 -1.49
C ALA A 63 4.42 4.79 -2.48
N THR A 64 5.56 4.37 -1.96
CA THR A 64 6.54 3.52 -2.64
C THR A 64 6.56 2.16 -1.96
N GLY A 65 6.20 1.12 -2.69
CA GLY A 65 6.31 -0.27 -2.24
C GLY A 65 7.64 -0.88 -2.68
N VAL A 66 8.37 -1.47 -1.74
CA VAL A 66 9.67 -2.10 -1.99
C VAL A 66 9.60 -3.59 -1.67
N ASP A 67 10.14 -4.43 -2.52
CA ASP A 67 10.23 -5.88 -2.32
C ASP A 67 11.41 -6.44 -3.11
N ILE A 68 11.96 -7.58 -2.67
CA ILE A 68 12.99 -8.30 -3.41
C ILE A 68 12.38 -9.10 -4.57
N SER A 69 11.12 -9.52 -4.42
CA SER A 69 10.41 -10.33 -5.40
C SER A 69 9.80 -9.46 -6.50
N ALA A 70 10.32 -9.60 -7.73
CA ALA A 70 9.71 -8.96 -8.90
C ALA A 70 8.24 -9.37 -9.11
N GLY A 71 7.88 -10.62 -8.75
CA GLY A 71 6.49 -11.10 -8.82
C GLY A 71 5.57 -10.37 -7.84
N ALA A 72 6.04 -10.12 -6.62
CA ALA A 72 5.31 -9.33 -5.63
C ALA A 72 5.06 -7.90 -6.14
N LEU A 73 6.10 -7.24 -6.65
CA LEU A 73 6.00 -5.88 -7.19
C LEU A 73 5.04 -5.79 -8.38
N ALA A 74 5.04 -6.78 -9.28
CA ALA A 74 4.09 -6.84 -10.38
C ALA A 74 2.65 -6.97 -9.87
N MET A 75 2.43 -7.78 -8.83
CA MET A 75 1.12 -7.92 -8.20
C MET A 75 0.68 -6.62 -7.51
N ALA A 76 1.57 -5.97 -6.76
CA ALA A 76 1.28 -4.70 -6.09
C ALA A 76 0.91 -3.60 -7.09
N ALA A 77 1.65 -3.47 -8.19
CA ALA A 77 1.35 -2.53 -9.25
C ALA A 77 -0.02 -2.82 -9.92
N ARG A 78 -0.33 -4.11 -10.15
CA ARG A 78 -1.62 -4.52 -10.70
C ARG A 78 -2.78 -4.18 -9.76
N ASN A 79 -2.65 -4.47 -8.47
CA ASN A 79 -3.65 -4.12 -7.46
C ASN A 79 -3.85 -2.59 -7.40
N ALA A 80 -2.76 -1.81 -7.42
CA ALA A 80 -2.84 -0.36 -7.47
C ALA A 80 -3.66 0.13 -8.68
N GLY A 81 -3.42 -0.44 -9.86
CA GLY A 81 -4.19 -0.14 -11.07
C GLY A 81 -5.68 -0.47 -10.92
N GLN A 82 -6.00 -1.66 -10.38
CA GLN A 82 -7.37 -2.11 -10.19
C GLN A 82 -8.19 -1.19 -9.27
N PHE A 83 -7.56 -0.60 -8.24
CA PHE A 83 -8.23 0.32 -7.32
C PHE A 83 -8.14 1.79 -7.73
N GLY A 84 -7.62 2.09 -8.93
CA GLY A 84 -7.43 3.48 -9.40
C GLY A 84 -6.38 4.26 -8.59
N LEU A 85 -5.45 3.56 -7.95
CA LEU A 85 -4.40 4.11 -7.10
C LEU A 85 -3.03 4.20 -7.80
N GLY A 86 -2.92 3.69 -9.04
CA GLY A 86 -1.66 3.64 -9.78
C GLY A 86 -0.97 5.01 -9.98
N GLY A 87 -1.71 6.11 -9.99
CA GLY A 87 -1.13 7.45 -10.05
C GLY A 87 -0.44 7.92 -8.76
N ARG A 88 -0.59 7.19 -7.66
CA ARG A 88 -0.05 7.54 -6.33
C ARG A 88 0.75 6.40 -5.68
N PHE A 89 0.96 5.30 -6.41
CA PHE A 89 1.71 4.13 -5.95
C PHE A 89 2.79 3.77 -6.95
N THR A 90 4.03 3.65 -6.48
CA THR A 90 5.18 3.21 -7.29
C THR A 90 5.83 1.99 -6.64
N THR A 91 6.38 1.09 -7.45
CA THR A 91 7.11 -0.09 -6.97
C THR A 91 8.60 0.03 -7.28
N VAL A 92 9.43 -0.44 -6.34
CA VAL A 92 10.90 -0.47 -6.49
C VAL A 92 11.41 -1.83 -6.05
N GLN A 93 12.27 -2.46 -6.86
CA GLN A 93 12.92 -3.71 -6.46
C GLN A 93 14.15 -3.44 -5.62
N SER A 94 14.25 -4.09 -4.46
CA SER A 94 15.47 -4.07 -3.64
C SER A 94 16.45 -5.17 -4.05
N ASN A 95 17.75 -4.91 -3.85
CA ASN A 95 18.84 -5.85 -4.11
C ASN A 95 18.98 -6.92 -3.02
#